data_AF-A0A757Y6W1-F1
#
_entry.id   AF-A0A757Y6W1-F1
#
_cell.length_a   1.000
_cell.length_b   1.000
_cell.length_c   1.000
_cell.angle_alpha   90.00
_cell.angle_beta   90.00
_cell.angle_gamma   90.00
#
_symmetry.space_group_name_H-M   'P 1'
#
loop_
_entity.id
_entity.type
_entity.pdbx_description
1 polymer ?
#
loop_
_entity_poly.entity_id
_entity_poly.type
_entity_poly.pdbx_seq_one_letter_code
_entity_poly.pdbx_strand_id
1 'polypeptide(L)'
;AQADAPFRMQQEDIGLLKVRNAKGEMIPLSAFVTIMRQSGPDRIIHYNGFPSIDISGGPAPGFSSGQATDAIEKIVRETLPEGMVFEWTDLVYQEKQAGNSALAIFALAVLLAFLILAAQYNSWSLPFAVLLIAPMSLLSAIVGVWVSGGDNNIFTQIGFVVLVGLAAKNAILIVEFARAKEHDGADPLTAVLEASRLRLRPILMTSFAFIAGVVPLVLATGAGAEMRHAMGIAVFAGMLGVTLFGLLLTPVFYVVVRRMALKRENRVDSHDQQA
;
A
#
# COMPACT_ATOMS: atom_id res chain seq x y z
N ALA A 1 20.60 35.00 35.47
CA ALA A 1 20.91 34.57 36.85
C ALA A 1 22.25 35.18 37.25
N GLN A 2 22.29 35.99 38.32
CA GLN A 2 23.44 36.84 38.70
C GLN A 2 24.19 36.38 39.98
N ALA A 3 23.78 35.28 40.62
CA ALA A 3 24.45 34.76 41.82
C ALA A 3 25.49 33.68 41.47
N ASP A 4 26.64 33.71 42.16
CA ASP A 4 27.70 32.73 42.01
C ASP A 4 27.26 31.33 42.44
N ALA A 5 27.91 30.30 41.87
CA ALA A 5 27.54 28.90 42.06
C ALA A 5 27.32 28.48 43.52
N PRO A 6 28.14 28.87 44.52
CA PRO A 6 27.95 28.45 45.91
C PRO A 6 26.66 28.94 46.56
N PHE A 7 26.02 29.98 46.02
CA PHE A 7 24.84 30.63 46.60
C PHE A 7 23.53 30.25 45.89
N ARG A 8 23.53 29.14 45.16
CA ARG A 8 22.35 28.61 44.44
C ARG A 8 22.29 27.08 44.45
N MET A 9 23.02 26.42 45.34
CA MET A 9 23.13 24.97 45.39
C MET A 9 22.04 24.34 46.26
N GLN A 10 21.62 25.06 47.30
CA GLN A 10 20.67 24.57 48.29
C GLN A 10 19.39 25.40 48.28
N GLN A 11 18.30 24.79 48.73
CA GLN A 11 16.99 25.46 48.77
C GLN A 11 17.00 26.64 49.75
N GLU A 12 17.77 26.51 50.83
CA GLU A 12 17.96 27.50 51.89
C GLU A 12 18.64 28.77 51.37
N ASP A 13 19.47 28.67 50.32
CA ASP A 13 20.18 29.81 49.72
C ASP A 13 19.22 30.85 49.12
N ILE A 14 18.05 30.41 48.64
CA ILE A 14 17.01 31.29 48.11
C ILE A 14 16.50 32.24 49.22
N GLY A 15 16.42 31.76 50.45
CA GLY A 15 15.97 32.55 51.60
C GLY A 15 16.94 33.65 52.02
N LEU A 16 18.22 33.54 51.64
CA LEU A 16 19.28 34.49 51.99
C LEU A 16 19.32 35.73 51.09
N LEU A 17 18.61 35.70 49.96
CA LEU A 17 18.47 36.86 49.07
C LEU A 17 17.79 38.01 49.80
N LYS A 18 18.29 39.23 49.65
CA LYS A 18 17.81 40.40 50.41
C LYS A 18 17.15 41.43 49.50
N VAL A 19 16.04 42.00 49.95
CA VAL A 19 15.30 43.06 49.27
C VAL A 19 15.26 44.30 50.17
N ARG A 20 15.38 45.49 49.57
CA ARG A 20 15.37 46.77 50.29
C ARG A 20 13.94 47.18 50.65
N ASN A 21 13.67 47.51 51.90
CA ASN A 21 12.39 48.06 52.33
C ASN A 21 12.28 49.58 52.06
N ALA A 22 11.09 50.17 52.28
CA ALA A 22 10.85 51.61 52.08
C ALA A 22 11.73 52.53 52.96
N LYS A 23 12.33 52.00 54.03
CA LYS A 23 13.25 52.71 54.92
C LYS A 23 14.72 52.52 54.53
N GLY A 24 15.00 51.78 53.45
CA GLY A 24 16.35 51.53 52.96
C GLY A 24 17.05 50.31 53.58
N GLU A 25 16.41 49.56 54.47
CA GLU A 25 16.99 48.40 55.15
C GLU A 25 16.90 47.14 54.27
N MET A 26 17.89 46.25 54.38
CA MET A 26 17.93 44.99 53.61
C MET A 26 17.33 43.85 54.42
N ILE A 27 16.19 43.32 53.98
CA ILE A 27 15.46 42.24 54.65
C ILE A 27 15.60 40.94 53.82
N PRO A 28 15.94 39.79 54.44
CA PRO A 28 16.01 38.51 53.72
C PRO A 28 14.62 38.04 53.25
N LEU A 29 14.57 37.36 52.10
CA LEU A 29 13.34 36.79 51.52
C LEU A 29 12.66 35.81 52.49
N SER A 30 13.42 35.10 53.32
CA SER A 30 12.88 34.15 54.31
C SER A 30 11.96 34.79 55.36
N ALA A 31 12.02 36.11 55.57
CA ALA A 31 11.14 36.80 56.50
C ALA A 31 9.69 36.93 55.99
N PHE A 32 9.44 36.68 54.70
CA PHE A 32 8.12 36.86 54.07
C PHE A 32 7.76 35.81 53.01
N VAL A 33 8.70 34.95 52.60
CA VAL A 33 8.45 33.84 51.66
C VAL A 33 8.66 32.50 52.36
N THR A 34 7.71 31.58 52.17
CA THR A 34 7.84 30.18 52.58
C THR A 34 8.22 29.34 51.37
N ILE A 35 9.36 28.65 51.44
CA ILE A 35 9.84 27.80 50.36
C ILE A 35 9.32 26.38 50.59
N MET A 36 8.50 25.89 49.67
CA MET A 36 7.97 24.52 49.70
C MET A 36 8.55 23.71 48.55
N ARG A 37 8.92 22.47 48.83
CA ARG A 37 9.35 21.52 47.79
C ARG A 37 8.11 20.89 47.16
N GLN A 38 7.89 21.17 45.88
CA GLN A 38 6.82 20.57 45.08
C GLN A 38 7.42 19.84 43.88
N SER A 39 6.74 18.78 43.45
CA SER A 39 7.06 18.09 42.19
C SER A 39 6.03 18.48 41.14
N GLY A 40 6.50 18.73 39.92
CA GLY A 40 5.70 19.02 38.76
C GLY A 40 6.46 18.66 37.49
N PRO A 41 5.76 18.57 36.35
CA PRO A 41 6.43 18.35 35.07
C PRO A 41 7.30 19.57 34.72
N ASP A 42 8.52 19.32 34.25
CA ASP A 42 9.42 20.36 33.73
C ASP A 42 8.89 20.96 32.41
N ARG A 43 8.12 20.15 31.66
CA ARG A 43 7.48 20.56 30.41
C ARG A 43 6.06 20.02 30.31
N ILE A 44 5.13 20.89 29.92
CA ILE A 44 3.76 20.52 29.56
C ILE A 44 3.63 20.60 28.04
N ILE A 45 3.48 19.43 27.41
CA ILE A 45 3.31 19.33 25.96
C ILE A 45 1.85 19.62 25.63
N HIS A 46 1.62 20.33 24.53
CA HIS A 46 0.27 20.59 24.03
C HIS A 46 0.16 20.08 22.59
N TYR A 47 -0.93 19.40 22.28
CA TYR A 47 -1.28 18.98 20.92
C TYR A 47 -2.66 19.54 20.57
N ASN A 48 -2.78 20.21 19.43
CA ASN A 48 -4.00 20.91 18.98
C ASN A 48 -4.65 21.82 20.05
N GLY A 49 -3.82 22.46 20.88
CA GLY A 49 -4.27 23.39 21.93
C GLY A 49 -4.67 22.73 23.26
N PHE A 50 -4.63 21.41 23.36
CA PHE A 50 -4.91 20.66 24.59
C PHE A 50 -3.62 20.16 25.24
N PRO A 51 -3.49 20.18 26.59
CA PRO A 51 -2.39 19.52 27.28
C PRO A 51 -2.42 18.01 26.99
N SER A 52 -1.32 17.47 26.48
CA SER A 52 -1.25 16.12 25.95
C SER A 52 0.00 15.37 26.43
N ILE A 53 -0.07 14.04 26.37
CA ILE A 53 1.04 13.14 26.66
C ILE A 53 1.33 12.32 25.41
N ASP A 54 2.59 12.33 24.98
CA ASP A 54 3.03 11.53 23.85
C ASP A 54 3.20 10.07 24.28
N ILE A 55 2.58 9.15 23.53
CA ILE A 55 2.72 7.71 23.73
C ILE A 55 3.34 7.13 22.46
N SER A 56 4.52 6.53 22.60
CA SER A 56 5.23 5.88 21.50
C SER A 56 5.29 4.36 21.70
N GLY A 57 5.12 3.60 20.62
CA GLY A 57 5.26 2.15 20.61
C GLY A 57 5.40 1.62 19.19
N GLY A 58 5.77 0.35 19.07
CA GLY A 58 5.86 -0.36 17.81
C GLY A 58 5.05 -1.65 17.82
N PRO A 59 4.74 -2.23 16.66
CA PRO A 59 4.07 -3.52 16.58
C PRO A 59 4.95 -4.63 17.19
N ALA A 60 4.29 -5.65 17.76
CA ALA A 60 4.98 -6.87 18.17
C ALA A 60 5.55 -7.60 16.93
N PRO A 61 6.62 -8.42 17.08
CA PRO A 61 7.17 -9.19 15.97
C PRO A 61 6.10 -10.03 15.26
N GLY A 62 5.99 -9.89 13.93
CA GLY A 62 5.00 -10.59 13.11
C GLY A 62 3.65 -9.89 12.96
N PHE A 63 3.45 -8.71 13.55
CA PHE A 63 2.24 -7.89 13.39
C PHE A 63 2.52 -6.65 12.53
N SER A 64 1.52 -6.21 11.77
CA SER A 64 1.61 -4.99 10.96
C SER A 64 1.34 -3.72 11.78
N SER A 65 1.73 -2.55 11.25
CA SER A 65 1.43 -1.24 11.85
C SER A 65 -0.08 -1.02 12.01
N GLY A 66 -0.88 -1.38 10.99
CA GLY A 66 -2.34 -1.32 11.06
C GLY A 66 -2.93 -2.18 12.18
N GLN A 67 -2.46 -3.41 12.35
CA GLN A 67 -2.92 -4.29 13.44
C GLN A 67 -2.59 -3.72 14.82
N ALA A 68 -1.40 -3.14 15.00
CA ALA A 68 -1.02 -2.49 16.24
C ALA A 68 -1.85 -1.23 16.51
N THR A 69 -2.14 -0.45 15.48
CA THR A 69 -2.99 0.75 15.55
C THR A 69 -4.41 0.38 15.97
N ASP A 70 -5.00 -0.65 15.37
CA ASP A 70 -6.33 -1.15 15.72
C ASP A 70 -6.39 -1.68 17.16
N ALA A 71 -5.33 -2.36 17.60
CA ALA A 71 -5.23 -2.88 18.97
C ALA A 71 -5.14 -1.74 20.01
N ILE A 72 -4.31 -0.72 19.77
CA ILE A 72 -4.20 0.44 20.65
C ILE A 72 -5.49 1.24 20.66
N GLU A 73 -6.12 1.45 19.50
CA GLU A 73 -7.40 2.15 19.41
C GLU A 73 -8.49 1.44 20.22
N LYS A 74 -8.50 0.09 20.21
CA LYS A 74 -9.40 -0.69 21.07
C LYS A 74 -9.12 -0.46 22.55
N ILE A 75 -7.85 -0.56 22.98
CA ILE A 75 -7.46 -0.38 24.38
C ILE A 75 -7.82 1.03 24.86
N VAL A 76 -7.48 2.05 24.08
CA VAL A 76 -7.75 3.45 24.42
C VAL A 76 -9.26 3.67 24.54
N ARG A 77 -10.07 3.16 23.60
CA ARG A 77 -11.54 3.28 23.69
C ARG A 77 -12.14 2.61 24.93
N GLU A 78 -11.53 1.56 25.44
CA GLU A 78 -11.99 0.82 26.63
C GLU A 78 -11.47 1.40 27.95
N THR A 79 -10.32 2.10 27.95
CA THR A 79 -9.62 2.51 29.18
C THR A 79 -9.59 4.01 29.42
N LEU A 80 -9.82 4.84 28.39
CA LEU A 80 -9.76 6.29 28.55
C LEU A 80 -10.99 6.82 29.32
N PRO A 81 -10.78 7.66 30.36
CA PRO A 81 -11.87 8.37 31.02
C PRO A 81 -12.62 9.31 30.08
N GLU A 82 -13.88 9.59 30.41
CA GLU A 82 -14.67 10.62 29.71
C GLU A 82 -13.96 11.98 29.76
N GLY A 83 -13.89 12.66 28.61
CA GLY A 83 -13.23 13.95 28.46
C GLY A 83 -11.76 13.89 28.00
N MET A 84 -11.16 12.71 27.92
CA MET A 84 -9.88 12.52 27.23
C MET A 84 -10.11 12.08 25.78
N VAL A 85 -9.26 12.57 24.88
CA VAL A 85 -9.25 12.18 23.47
C VAL A 85 -7.85 11.72 23.10
N PHE A 86 -7.76 10.89 22.06
CA PHE A 86 -6.49 10.48 21.48
C PHE A 86 -6.46 10.90 20.01
N GLU A 87 -5.27 11.30 19.55
CA GLU A 87 -5.03 11.63 18.16
C GLU A 87 -3.73 10.94 17.72
N TRP A 88 -3.73 10.44 16.48
CA TRP A 88 -2.53 9.86 15.89
C TRP A 88 -1.67 10.95 15.28
N THR A 89 -0.35 10.81 15.41
CA THR A 89 0.64 11.73 14.83
C THR A 89 1.56 11.01 13.84
N ASP A 90 2.42 11.79 13.18
CA ASP A 90 3.54 11.31 12.36
C ASP A 90 3.14 10.26 11.30
N LEU A 91 3.76 9.07 11.34
CA LEU A 91 3.58 8.01 10.36
C LEU A 91 2.19 7.38 10.44
N VAL A 92 1.66 7.15 11.64
CA VAL A 92 0.33 6.53 11.80
C VAL A 92 -0.76 7.47 11.31
N TYR A 93 -0.60 8.78 11.53
CA TYR A 93 -1.49 9.78 10.96
C TYR A 93 -1.48 9.73 9.43
N GLN A 94 -0.30 9.68 8.80
CA GLN A 94 -0.18 9.56 7.35
C GLN A 94 -0.77 8.25 6.82
N GLU A 95 -0.56 7.13 7.51
CA GLU A 95 -1.13 5.82 7.14
C GLU A 95 -2.67 5.88 7.17
N LYS A 96 -3.26 6.45 8.23
CA LYS A 96 -4.72 6.63 8.32
C LYS A 96 -5.27 7.62 7.30
N GLN A 97 -4.56 8.72 7.04
CA GLN A 97 -4.99 9.74 6.08
C GLN A 97 -4.90 9.23 4.63
N ALA A 98 -3.80 8.55 4.28
CA ALA A 98 -3.64 7.92 2.98
C ALA A 98 -4.66 6.80 2.78
N GLY A 99 -4.92 6.01 3.82
CA GLY A 99 -6.00 5.04 3.93
C GLY A 99 -6.20 4.19 2.66
N ASN A 100 -7.45 3.92 2.33
CA ASN A 100 -7.84 3.03 1.21
C ASN A 100 -7.65 3.65 -0.20
N SER A 101 -6.83 4.70 -0.34
CA SER A 101 -6.54 5.32 -1.64
C SER A 101 -5.96 4.32 -2.64
N ALA A 102 -5.22 3.32 -2.16
CA ALA A 102 -4.65 2.26 -2.98
C ALA A 102 -5.69 1.47 -3.78
N LEU A 103 -6.84 1.18 -3.18
CA LEU A 103 -7.92 0.45 -3.87
C LEU A 103 -8.55 1.31 -4.97
N ALA A 104 -8.72 2.62 -4.72
CA ALA A 104 -9.20 3.56 -5.72
C ALA A 104 -8.21 3.72 -6.89
N ILE A 105 -6.91 3.85 -6.59
CA ILE A 105 -5.84 3.93 -7.61
C ILE A 105 -5.78 2.66 -8.44
N PHE A 106 -5.87 1.48 -7.80
CA PHE A 106 -5.88 0.20 -8.49
C PHE A 106 -7.08 0.06 -9.42
N ALA A 107 -8.29 0.38 -8.94
CA ALA A 107 -9.50 0.36 -9.75
C ALA A 107 -9.39 1.32 -10.95
N LEU A 108 -8.86 2.52 -10.73
CA LEU A 108 -8.61 3.49 -11.79
C LEU A 108 -7.58 2.98 -12.81
N ALA A 109 -6.50 2.36 -12.37
CA ALA A 109 -5.47 1.79 -13.25
C ALA A 109 -6.04 0.67 -14.13
N VAL A 110 -6.82 -0.24 -13.56
CA VAL A 110 -7.51 -1.32 -14.30
C VAL A 110 -8.53 -0.73 -15.28
N LEU A 111 -9.31 0.27 -14.87
CA LEU A 111 -10.27 0.96 -15.72
C LEU A 111 -9.59 1.64 -16.91
N LEU A 112 -8.50 2.38 -16.68
CA LEU A 112 -7.76 3.05 -17.74
C LEU A 112 -7.12 2.03 -18.70
N ALA A 113 -6.54 0.95 -18.18
CA ALA A 113 -6.02 -0.15 -19.00
C ALA A 113 -7.13 -0.77 -19.87
N PHE A 114 -8.32 -0.99 -19.29
CA PHE A 114 -9.48 -1.49 -20.03
C PHE A 114 -9.90 -0.54 -21.15
N LEU A 115 -10.03 0.75 -20.87
CA LEU A 115 -10.45 1.76 -21.86
C LEU A 115 -9.44 1.90 -23.00
N ILE A 116 -8.14 1.91 -22.71
CA ILE A 116 -7.08 1.98 -23.73
C ILE A 116 -7.15 0.75 -24.64
N LEU A 117 -7.30 -0.45 -24.06
CA LEU A 117 -7.44 -1.68 -24.84
C LEU A 117 -8.75 -1.70 -25.64
N ALA A 118 -9.84 -1.17 -25.08
CA ALA A 118 -11.12 -1.09 -25.76
C ALA A 118 -11.04 -0.17 -26.98
N ALA A 119 -10.38 0.98 -26.85
CA ALA A 119 -10.10 1.89 -27.93
C ALA A 119 -9.17 1.25 -28.99
N GLN A 120 -8.08 0.60 -28.56
CA GLN A 120 -7.13 -0.06 -29.46
C GLN A 120 -7.78 -1.18 -30.27
N TYR A 121 -8.62 -2.00 -29.64
CA TYR A 121 -9.27 -3.11 -30.30
C TYR A 121 -10.60 -2.72 -30.97
N ASN A 122 -11.11 -1.52 -30.77
CA ASN A 122 -12.46 -1.13 -31.16
C ASN A 122 -13.51 -2.18 -30.72
N SER A 123 -13.37 -2.70 -29.49
CA SER A 123 -14.18 -3.79 -28.95
C SER A 123 -14.15 -3.78 -27.43
N TRP A 124 -15.30 -3.99 -26.79
CA TRP A 124 -15.42 -4.07 -25.34
C TRP A 124 -15.16 -5.49 -24.78
N SER A 125 -15.27 -6.53 -25.60
CA SER A 125 -15.14 -7.92 -25.17
C SER A 125 -13.69 -8.39 -25.11
N LEU A 126 -12.86 -8.01 -26.09
CA LEU A 126 -11.45 -8.40 -26.14
C LEU A 126 -10.62 -7.88 -24.94
N PRO A 127 -10.74 -6.60 -24.53
CA PRO A 127 -10.06 -6.09 -23.33
C PRO A 127 -10.46 -6.83 -22.06
N PHE A 128 -11.73 -7.22 -21.96
CA PHE A 128 -12.23 -7.98 -20.82
C PHE A 128 -11.57 -9.36 -20.74
N ALA A 129 -11.40 -10.04 -21.88
CA ALA A 129 -10.67 -11.31 -21.95
C ALA A 129 -9.20 -11.17 -21.54
N VAL A 130 -8.56 -10.06 -21.91
CA VAL A 130 -7.17 -9.74 -21.51
C VAL A 130 -7.07 -9.50 -20.01
N LEU A 131 -7.95 -8.69 -19.42
CA LEU A 131 -7.87 -8.32 -18.01
C LEU A 131 -8.34 -9.41 -17.05
N LEU A 132 -9.05 -10.44 -17.53
CA LEU A 132 -9.47 -11.58 -16.70
C LEU A 132 -8.31 -12.36 -16.07
N ILE A 133 -7.09 -12.19 -16.59
CA ILE A 133 -5.89 -12.81 -16.01
C ILE A 133 -5.34 -12.03 -14.80
N ALA A 134 -5.67 -10.75 -14.65
CA ALA A 134 -5.14 -9.90 -13.58
C ALA A 134 -5.49 -10.40 -12.17
N PRO A 135 -6.70 -10.93 -11.88
CA PRO A 135 -6.97 -11.56 -10.59
C PRO A 135 -6.05 -12.74 -10.27
N MET A 136 -5.69 -13.54 -11.28
CA MET A 136 -4.79 -14.69 -11.09
C MET A 136 -3.34 -14.25 -10.85
N SER A 137 -2.90 -13.18 -11.50
CA SER A 137 -1.57 -12.59 -11.25
C SER A 137 -1.48 -12.02 -9.84
N LEU A 138 -2.53 -11.32 -9.41
CA LEU A 138 -2.63 -10.74 -8.07
C LEU A 138 -2.68 -11.82 -6.99
N LEU A 139 -3.47 -12.88 -7.19
CA LEU A 139 -3.51 -14.02 -6.29
C LEU A 139 -2.12 -14.61 -6.08
N SER A 140 -1.37 -14.82 -7.16
CA SER A 140 -0.01 -15.37 -7.09
C SER A 140 0.96 -14.44 -6.36
N ALA A 141 0.83 -13.12 -6.57
CA ALA A 141 1.63 -12.12 -5.87
C ALA A 141 1.33 -12.08 -4.37
N ILE A 142 0.05 -12.08 -3.99
CA ILE A 142 -0.39 -12.09 -2.59
C ILE A 142 0.11 -13.36 -1.89
N VAL A 143 -0.03 -14.52 -2.54
CA VAL A 143 0.50 -15.79 -2.00
C VAL A 143 2.02 -15.71 -1.80
N GLY A 144 2.76 -15.12 -2.73
CA GLY A 144 4.21 -14.93 -2.59
C GLY A 144 4.59 -14.03 -1.42
N VAL A 145 3.90 -12.89 -1.25
CA VAL A 145 4.12 -11.98 -0.11
C VAL A 145 3.79 -12.68 1.20
N TRP A 146 2.68 -13.42 1.25
CA TRP A 146 2.23 -14.15 2.43
C TRP A 146 3.23 -15.24 2.85
N VAL A 147 3.74 -16.03 1.89
CA VAL A 147 4.75 -17.06 2.15
C VAL A 147 6.07 -16.46 2.62
N SER A 148 6.42 -15.25 2.15
CA SER A 148 7.61 -14.54 2.61
C SER A 148 7.45 -13.87 3.98
N GLY A 149 6.26 -13.92 4.60
CA GLY A 149 5.97 -13.21 5.85
C GLY A 149 5.93 -11.69 5.70
N GLY A 150 5.77 -11.19 4.47
CA GLY A 150 5.65 -9.76 4.19
C GLY A 150 4.24 -9.23 4.44
N ASP A 151 4.12 -7.92 4.54
CA ASP A 151 2.86 -7.20 4.74
C ASP A 151 2.35 -6.54 3.45
N ASN A 152 1.05 -6.21 3.42
CA ASN A 152 0.45 -5.47 2.31
C ASN A 152 0.69 -3.97 2.50
N ASN A 153 1.88 -3.50 2.10
CA ASN A 153 2.29 -2.11 2.15
C ASN A 153 2.26 -1.42 0.77
N ILE A 154 2.54 -0.12 0.73
CA ILE A 154 2.52 0.69 -0.50
C ILE A 154 3.43 0.12 -1.60
N PHE A 155 4.59 -0.44 -1.26
CA PHE A 155 5.51 -1.04 -2.26
C PHE A 155 4.93 -2.30 -2.89
N THR A 156 4.28 -3.16 -2.10
CA THR A 156 3.57 -4.33 -2.64
C THR A 156 2.41 -3.92 -3.57
N GLN A 157 1.69 -2.84 -3.22
CA GLN A 157 0.57 -2.31 -4.02
C GLN A 157 1.03 -1.70 -5.35
N ILE A 158 2.14 -0.96 -5.35
CA ILE A 158 2.79 -0.51 -6.59
C ILE A 158 3.15 -1.73 -7.46
N GLY A 159 3.69 -2.78 -6.83
CA GLY A 159 3.94 -4.06 -7.48
C GLY A 159 2.69 -4.67 -8.14
N PHE A 160 1.54 -4.64 -7.46
CA PHE A 160 0.27 -5.12 -8.02
C PHE A 160 -0.15 -4.34 -9.27
N VAL A 161 -0.03 -3.01 -9.27
CA VAL A 161 -0.35 -2.18 -10.44
C VAL A 161 0.57 -2.53 -11.61
N VAL A 162 1.88 -2.67 -11.36
CA VAL A 162 2.86 -3.09 -12.38
C VAL A 162 2.52 -4.48 -12.93
N LEU A 163 2.12 -5.41 -12.07
CA LEU A 163 1.75 -6.77 -12.45
C LEU A 163 0.52 -6.82 -13.35
N VAL A 164 -0.46 -5.93 -13.19
CA VAL A 164 -1.60 -5.85 -14.12
C VAL A 164 -1.10 -5.56 -15.53
N GLY A 165 -0.19 -4.60 -15.69
CA GLY A 165 0.39 -4.25 -16.99
C GLY A 165 1.23 -5.40 -17.59
N LEU A 166 2.06 -6.05 -16.77
CA LEU A 166 2.88 -7.19 -17.20
C LEU A 166 2.02 -8.40 -17.60
N ALA A 167 0.96 -8.67 -16.85
CA ALA A 167 -0.01 -9.72 -17.16
C ALA A 167 -0.78 -9.40 -18.44
N ALA A 168 -1.23 -8.15 -18.58
CA ALA A 168 -1.91 -7.67 -19.77
C ALA A 168 -1.01 -7.80 -21.01
N LYS A 169 0.27 -7.42 -20.95
CA LYS A 169 1.22 -7.57 -22.07
C LYS A 169 1.26 -9.00 -22.61
N ASN A 170 1.34 -9.99 -21.72
CA ASN A 170 1.37 -11.40 -22.12
C ASN A 170 0.05 -11.84 -22.76
N ALA A 171 -1.08 -11.38 -22.22
CA ALA A 171 -2.40 -11.71 -22.75
C ALA A 171 -2.70 -11.00 -24.09
N ILE A 172 -2.33 -9.72 -24.22
CA ILE A 172 -2.45 -8.89 -25.45
C ILE A 172 -1.82 -9.61 -26.63
N LEU A 173 -0.60 -10.14 -26.48
CA LEU A 173 0.10 -10.81 -27.58
C LEU A 173 -0.64 -12.04 -28.12
N ILE A 174 -1.32 -12.79 -27.23
CA ILE A 174 -2.12 -13.96 -27.63
C ILE A 174 -3.42 -13.50 -28.28
N VAL A 175 -4.14 -12.56 -27.64
CA VAL A 175 -5.45 -12.07 -28.09
C VAL A 175 -5.35 -11.35 -29.43
N GLU A 176 -4.32 -10.53 -29.64
CA GLU A 176 -4.08 -9.82 -30.89
C GLU A 176 -3.84 -10.79 -32.06
N PHE A 177 -3.02 -11.83 -31.84
CA PHE A 177 -2.73 -12.82 -32.87
C PHE A 177 -3.91 -13.74 -33.14
N ALA A 178 -4.66 -14.12 -32.10
CA ALA A 178 -5.89 -14.89 -32.26
C ALA A 178 -6.92 -14.08 -33.06
N ARG A 179 -7.08 -12.79 -32.77
CA ARG A 179 -7.98 -11.90 -33.50
C ARG A 179 -7.57 -11.75 -34.97
N ALA A 180 -6.28 -11.58 -35.25
CA ALA A 180 -5.79 -11.50 -36.62
C ALA A 180 -6.14 -12.77 -37.41
N LYS A 181 -5.94 -13.95 -36.81
CA LYS A 181 -6.30 -15.24 -37.42
C LYS A 181 -7.80 -15.44 -37.59
N GLU A 182 -8.63 -14.93 -36.68
CA GLU A 182 -10.09 -14.90 -36.89
C GLU A 182 -10.47 -14.01 -38.07
N HIS A 183 -9.76 -12.90 -38.29
CA HIS A 183 -9.99 -12.05 -39.46
C HIS A 183 -9.64 -12.77 -40.77
N ASP A 184 -8.66 -13.67 -40.72
CA ASP A 184 -8.31 -14.57 -41.83
C ASP A 184 -9.32 -15.73 -42.01
N GLY A 185 -10.40 -15.77 -41.22
CA GLY A 185 -11.49 -16.74 -41.32
C GLY A 185 -11.34 -18.00 -40.45
N ALA A 186 -10.37 -18.05 -39.55
CA ALA A 186 -10.21 -19.18 -38.64
C ALA A 186 -11.27 -19.20 -37.52
N ASP A 187 -11.69 -20.40 -37.10
CA ASP A 187 -12.52 -20.57 -35.89
C ASP A 187 -11.77 -20.04 -34.64
N PRO A 188 -12.47 -19.37 -33.69
CA PRO A 188 -11.85 -18.79 -32.49
C PRO A 188 -10.96 -19.75 -31.69
N LEU A 189 -11.31 -21.04 -31.64
CA LEU A 189 -10.51 -22.03 -30.91
C LEU A 189 -9.23 -22.38 -31.67
N THR A 190 -9.31 -22.55 -32.98
CA THR A 190 -8.14 -22.82 -33.83
C THR A 190 -7.20 -21.62 -33.86
N ALA A 191 -7.76 -20.40 -33.98
CA ALA A 191 -7.03 -19.15 -34.00
C ALA A 191 -6.21 -18.94 -32.72
N VAL A 192 -6.82 -19.16 -31.55
CA VAL A 192 -6.12 -18.98 -30.28
C VAL A 192 -5.04 -20.04 -30.04
N LEU A 193 -5.27 -21.30 -30.46
CA LEU A 193 -4.27 -22.36 -30.34
C LEU A 193 -3.03 -22.07 -31.20
N GLU A 194 -3.23 -21.58 -32.42
CA GLU A 194 -2.13 -21.18 -33.29
C GLU A 194 -1.38 -19.97 -32.72
N ALA A 195 -2.11 -18.95 -32.25
CA ALA A 195 -1.55 -17.77 -31.59
C ALA A 195 -0.71 -18.15 -30.37
N SER A 196 -1.22 -19.02 -29.50
CA SER A 196 -0.50 -19.51 -28.32
C SER A 196 0.79 -20.23 -28.69
N ARG A 197 0.79 -21.08 -29.74
CA ARG A 197 2.00 -21.77 -30.20
C ARG A 197 3.06 -20.80 -30.73
N LEU A 198 2.65 -19.81 -31.53
CA LEU A 198 3.55 -18.81 -32.09
C LEU A 198 4.13 -17.88 -31.02
N ARG A 199 3.34 -17.56 -29.98
CA ARG A 199 3.73 -16.62 -28.93
C ARG A 199 4.38 -17.25 -27.71
N LEU A 200 4.34 -18.57 -27.56
CA LEU A 200 4.93 -19.28 -26.41
C LEU A 200 6.40 -18.89 -26.18
N ARG A 201 7.24 -18.95 -27.22
CA ARG A 201 8.68 -18.64 -27.10
C ARG A 201 8.93 -17.17 -26.73
N PRO A 202 8.36 -16.17 -27.45
CA PRO A 202 8.50 -14.76 -27.07
C PRO A 202 7.98 -14.44 -25.66
N ILE A 203 6.82 -14.99 -25.27
CA ILE A 203 6.23 -14.74 -23.95
C ILE A 203 7.15 -15.28 -22.84
N LEU A 204 7.60 -16.53 -22.98
CA LEU A 204 8.52 -17.14 -22.02
C LEU A 204 9.85 -16.38 -21.95
N MET A 205 10.41 -15.97 -23.09
CA MET A 205 11.65 -15.19 -23.13
C MET A 205 11.52 -13.91 -22.30
N THR A 206 10.47 -13.12 -22.55
CA THR A 206 10.31 -11.85 -21.83
C THR A 206 9.96 -12.04 -20.36
N SER A 207 9.21 -13.08 -20.03
CA SER A 207 8.83 -13.40 -18.66
C SER A 207 10.05 -13.86 -17.86
N PHE A 208 10.86 -14.77 -18.39
CA PHE A 208 12.10 -15.23 -17.73
C PHE A 208 13.13 -14.12 -17.61
N ALA A 209 13.28 -13.27 -18.63
CA ALA A 209 14.18 -12.11 -18.55
C ALA A 209 13.76 -11.16 -17.42
N PHE A 210 12.46 -10.89 -17.30
CA PHE A 210 11.95 -10.04 -16.23
C PHE A 210 12.08 -10.69 -14.84
N ILE A 211 11.73 -11.98 -14.72
CA ILE A 211 11.90 -12.74 -13.47
C ILE A 211 13.37 -12.68 -13.03
N ALA A 212 14.31 -12.99 -13.93
CA ALA A 212 15.74 -12.91 -13.65
C ALA A 212 16.18 -11.49 -13.27
N GLY A 213 15.61 -10.46 -13.89
CA GLY A 213 15.88 -9.06 -13.56
C GLY A 213 15.37 -8.62 -12.18
N VAL A 214 14.33 -9.27 -11.65
CA VAL A 214 13.75 -8.97 -10.32
C VAL A 214 14.38 -9.83 -9.22
N VAL A 215 15.07 -10.93 -9.54
CA VAL A 215 15.79 -11.76 -8.55
C VAL A 215 16.71 -10.94 -7.63
N PRO A 216 17.51 -9.96 -8.11
CA PRO A 216 18.33 -9.13 -7.24
C PRO A 216 17.54 -8.29 -6.22
N LEU A 217 16.27 -7.94 -6.52
CA LEU A 217 15.41 -7.23 -5.57
C LEU A 217 14.90 -8.19 -4.47
N VAL A 218 14.65 -9.45 -4.82
CA VAL A 218 14.23 -10.51 -3.90
C VAL A 218 15.38 -10.99 -3.00
N LEU A 219 16.64 -10.79 -3.42
CA LEU A 219 17.84 -11.16 -2.67
C LEU A 219 18.61 -9.93 -2.17
N ALA A 220 17.96 -8.76 -2.17
CA ALA A 220 18.59 -7.48 -1.90
C ALA A 220 19.05 -7.37 -0.44
N THR A 221 20.35 -7.23 -0.21
CA THR A 221 20.89 -6.92 1.13
C THR A 221 21.35 -5.47 1.24
N GLY A 222 21.54 -5.00 2.47
CA GLY A 222 22.04 -3.67 2.79
C GLY A 222 20.95 -2.60 2.97
N ALA A 223 21.33 -1.33 2.80
CA ALA A 223 20.42 -0.21 3.01
C ALA A 223 19.20 -0.29 2.06
N GLY A 224 18.00 -0.06 2.61
CA GLY A 224 16.75 -0.13 1.85
C GLY A 224 16.40 -1.53 1.31
N ALA A 225 16.99 -2.59 1.86
CA ALA A 225 16.65 -3.97 1.51
C ALA A 225 15.15 -4.26 1.69
N GLU A 226 14.57 -3.86 2.83
CA GLU A 226 13.14 -4.07 3.14
C GLU A 226 12.19 -3.58 2.04
N MET A 227 12.42 -2.35 1.53
CA MET A 227 11.60 -1.77 0.45
C MET A 227 11.77 -2.54 -0.86
N ARG A 228 13.01 -2.96 -1.18
CA ARG A 228 13.33 -3.73 -2.39
C ARG A 228 12.73 -5.13 -2.32
N HIS A 229 12.79 -5.78 -1.16
CA HIS A 229 12.21 -7.10 -0.91
C HIS A 229 10.69 -7.07 -1.06
N ALA A 230 10.01 -6.14 -0.38
CA ALA A 230 8.54 -6.04 -0.44
C ALA A 230 8.03 -5.93 -1.89
N MET A 231 8.60 -5.01 -2.67
CA MET A 231 8.25 -4.86 -4.09
C MET A 231 8.69 -6.06 -4.93
N GLY A 232 9.92 -6.54 -4.71
CA GLY A 232 10.54 -7.61 -5.48
C GLY A 232 9.78 -8.92 -5.35
N ILE A 233 9.40 -9.32 -4.15
CA ILE A 233 8.66 -10.57 -3.87
C ILE A 233 7.30 -10.55 -4.54
N ALA A 234 6.54 -9.45 -4.38
CA ALA A 234 5.22 -9.31 -4.99
C ALA A 234 5.30 -9.48 -6.52
N VAL A 235 6.21 -8.73 -7.15
CA VAL A 235 6.40 -8.75 -8.60
C VAL A 235 6.96 -10.09 -9.10
N PHE A 236 7.90 -10.69 -8.38
CA PHE A 236 8.50 -11.98 -8.72
C PHE A 236 7.46 -13.12 -8.69
N ALA A 237 6.73 -13.25 -7.59
CA ALA A 237 5.69 -14.27 -7.44
C ALA A 237 4.52 -14.04 -8.39
N GLY A 238 4.11 -12.79 -8.58
CA GLY A 238 3.09 -12.43 -9.56
C GLY A 238 3.48 -12.78 -10.99
N MET A 239 4.73 -12.51 -11.40
CA MET A 239 5.21 -12.84 -12.74
C MET A 239 5.34 -14.35 -12.95
N LEU A 240 5.77 -15.10 -11.94
CA LEU A 240 5.74 -16.57 -11.99
C LEU A 240 4.31 -17.09 -12.18
N GLY A 241 3.36 -16.55 -11.42
CA GLY A 241 1.94 -16.86 -11.55
C GLY A 241 1.38 -16.56 -12.93
N VAL A 242 1.66 -15.37 -13.48
CA VAL A 242 1.26 -15.00 -14.86
C VAL A 242 1.87 -15.94 -15.89
N THR A 243 3.13 -16.34 -15.71
CA THR A 243 3.80 -17.22 -16.67
C THR A 243 3.17 -18.61 -16.66
N LEU A 244 2.84 -19.14 -15.48
CA LEU A 244 2.24 -20.46 -15.31
C LEU A 244 0.76 -20.47 -15.71
N PHE A 245 -0.04 -19.57 -15.12
CA PHE A 245 -1.48 -19.52 -15.31
C PHE A 245 -1.88 -18.75 -16.57
N GLY A 246 -1.16 -17.69 -16.94
CA GLY A 246 -1.50 -16.84 -18.08
C GLY A 246 -1.38 -17.56 -19.42
N LEU A 247 -0.39 -18.42 -19.60
CA LEU A 247 -0.26 -19.22 -20.83
C LEU A 247 -1.42 -20.21 -21.03
N LEU A 248 -2.00 -20.72 -19.94
CA LEU A 248 -3.07 -21.71 -19.96
C LEU A 248 -4.46 -21.08 -19.94
N LEU A 249 -4.67 -20.04 -19.12
CA LEU A 249 -5.98 -19.43 -18.90
C LEU A 249 -6.33 -18.36 -19.93
N THR A 250 -5.35 -17.64 -20.49
CA THR A 250 -5.64 -16.61 -21.51
C THR A 250 -6.38 -17.18 -22.73
N PRO A 251 -5.97 -18.34 -23.30
CA PRO A 251 -6.70 -18.94 -24.41
C PRO A 251 -8.13 -19.34 -24.03
N VAL A 252 -8.33 -19.84 -22.81
CA VAL A 252 -9.64 -20.21 -22.29
C VAL A 252 -10.52 -18.98 -22.15
N PHE A 253 -10.02 -17.91 -21.53
CA PHE A 253 -10.75 -16.65 -21.37
C PHE A 253 -11.11 -16.03 -22.72
N TYR A 254 -10.20 -16.08 -23.69
CA TYR A 254 -10.47 -15.64 -25.04
C TYR A 254 -11.65 -16.40 -25.68
N VAL A 255 -11.61 -17.73 -25.69
CA VAL A 255 -12.68 -18.55 -26.31
C VAL A 255 -14.01 -18.38 -25.59
N VAL A 256 -14.01 -18.35 -24.26
CA VAL A 256 -15.23 -18.18 -23.46
C VAL A 256 -15.87 -16.81 -23.75
N VAL A 257 -15.09 -15.74 -23.70
CA VAL A 257 -15.59 -14.39 -23.96
C VAL A 257 -16.04 -14.23 -25.42
N ARG A 258 -15.30 -14.79 -26.37
CA ARG A 258 -15.63 -14.72 -27.80
C ARG A 258 -16.91 -15.47 -28.13
N ARG A 259 -17.10 -16.68 -27.59
CA ARG A 259 -18.34 -17.45 -27.75
C ARG A 259 -19.56 -16.72 -27.15
N MET A 260 -19.39 -16.08 -25.99
CA MET A 260 -20.46 -15.27 -25.40
C MET A 260 -20.81 -14.05 -26.25
N ALA A 261 -19.81 -13.38 -26.83
CA ALA A 261 -20.03 -12.23 -27.70
C ALA A 261 -20.78 -12.62 -28.98
N LEU A 262 -20.32 -13.66 -29.69
CA LEU A 262 -20.96 -14.15 -30.93
C LEU A 262 -22.39 -14.64 -30.69
N LYS A 263 -22.65 -15.32 -29.57
CA LYS A 263 -24.01 -15.76 -29.20
C LYS A 263 -24.95 -14.57 -28.94
N ARG A 264 -24.42 -13.44 -28.45
CA ARG A 264 -25.20 -12.24 -28.18
C ARG A 264 -25.54 -11.50 -29.47
N GLU A 265 -24.61 -11.43 -30.41
CA GLU A 265 -24.78 -10.83 -31.74
C GLU A 265 -25.84 -11.58 -32.56
N ASN A 266 -25.74 -12.92 -32.66
CA ASN A 266 -26.74 -13.75 -33.34
C ASN A 266 -28.16 -13.67 -32.72
N ARG A 267 -28.26 -13.34 -31.42
CA ARG A 267 -29.55 -13.17 -30.72
C ARG A 267 -30.19 -11.80 -30.99
N VAL A 268 -29.39 -10.77 -31.27
CA VAL A 268 -29.89 -9.44 -31.65
C VAL A 268 -30.41 -9.48 -33.09
N ASP A 269 -29.65 -10.07 -34.01
CA ASP A 269 -30.05 -10.19 -35.43
C ASP A 269 -31.35 -11.01 -35.62
N SER A 270 -31.58 -12.03 -34.79
CA SER A 270 -32.80 -12.84 -34.84
C SER A 270 -34.04 -12.13 -34.24
N HIS A 271 -33.84 -11.15 -33.36
CA HIS A 271 -34.92 -10.29 -32.86
C HIS A 271 -35.28 -9.18 -33.85
N ASP A 272 -34.29 -8.60 -34.54
CA ASP A 272 -34.53 -7.57 -35.57
C ASP A 272 -35.10 -8.14 -36.88
N GLN A 273 -34.91 -9.44 -37.17
CA GLN A 273 -35.58 -10.11 -38.31
C GLN A 273 -37.02 -10.56 -38.01
N GLN A 274 -37.48 -10.47 -36.76
CA GLN A 274 -38.84 -10.86 -36.34
C GLN A 274 -39.73 -9.65 -35.97
N ALA A 275 -39.20 -8.43 -36.03
CA ALA A 275 -39.93 -7.17 -35.85
C ALA A 275 -40.19 -6.50 -37.20
#